data_AF-A0A5C3LCF3-F1
#
_entry.id   AF-A0A5C3LCF3-F1
#
_cell.length_a   1.000
_cell.length_b   1.000
_cell.length_c   1.000
_cell.angle_alpha   90.00
_cell.angle_beta   90.00
_cell.angle_gamma   90.00
#
_symmetry.space_group_name_H-M   'P 1'
#
loop_
_entity.id
_entity.type
_entity.pdbx_description
1 polymer ?
#
loop_
_entity_poly.entity_id
_entity_poly.type
_entity_poly.pdbx_seq_one_letter_code
_entity_poly.pdbx_strand_id
1 'polypeptide(L)'
;MANIGSAFLGDRQRIRHLSSSTTHSRSPPSSPPPTGISGMMQHSATSPLAASFDDVDDEASASSRKQQRQHVFVVPHEQQTRPKPIDPRLALELRVRWLEAIVYGAKHEAGAALQGQRTRPAPPAKGKQRDPSVKDGETLIRLAENVQSRLSATVESNEGLRKFMDHYDQHAQYLSPAFALTGIIADEEAPSSSYSGMTAEEIDAFLTEMEPDIRAADRDMSEIEALVKKGVTGAGRLPDHENLKPRLDALIARNRSDLELAASLERRIATIMQRHATSVDALSELFVAWDDALTVAEDGITKMEKEKQDRRRIGLE
;
A
#
# COMPACT_ATOMS: atom_id res chain seq x y z
N MET A 1 33.30 42.52 40.80
CA MET A 1 33.01 43.15 39.49
C MET A 1 31.91 42.34 38.83
N ALA A 2 30.68 42.85 38.92
CA ALA A 2 29.47 42.18 38.51
C ALA A 2 28.99 42.79 37.17
N ASN A 3 28.72 41.95 36.19
CA ASN A 3 27.97 42.32 34.98
C ASN A 3 26.81 41.33 34.82
N ILE A 4 25.67 41.70 35.39
CA ILE A 4 24.36 41.09 35.14
C ILE A 4 23.69 41.95 34.08
N GLY A 5 23.60 41.43 32.86
CA GLY A 5 22.92 42.06 31.74
C GLY A 5 21.43 41.78 31.78
N SER A 6 20.66 42.82 32.10
CA SER A 6 19.21 42.93 31.98
C SER A 6 18.78 42.92 30.51
N ALA A 7 17.83 42.05 30.15
CA ALA A 7 17.11 42.10 28.88
C ALA A 7 15.64 41.68 29.09
N PHE A 8 14.88 42.53 29.77
CA PHE A 8 13.43 42.56 29.70
C PHE A 8 13.01 43.98 29.35
N LEU A 9 12.60 44.21 28.11
CA LEU A 9 11.72 45.31 27.71
C LEU A 9 11.07 44.94 26.38
N GLY A 10 9.83 44.49 26.46
CA GLY A 10 9.05 44.01 25.32
C GLY A 10 7.56 44.08 25.65
N ASP A 11 7.15 45.27 26.04
CA ASP A 11 5.79 45.70 26.30
C ASP A 11 4.97 45.69 25.00
N ARG A 12 3.97 44.82 24.89
CA ARG A 12 2.87 44.95 23.93
C ARG A 12 1.55 44.42 24.51
N GLN A 13 0.91 45.35 25.23
CA GLN A 13 -0.51 45.65 25.23
C GLN A 13 -1.53 44.50 25.29
N ARG A 14 -2.15 44.46 26.46
CA ARG A 14 -3.42 43.81 26.79
C ARG A 14 -4.56 44.42 25.97
N ILE A 15 -5.38 43.59 25.36
CA ILE A 15 -6.80 43.87 25.15
C ILE A 15 -7.58 42.77 25.88
N ARG A 16 -8.18 43.14 27.01
CA ARG A 16 -9.19 42.35 27.72
C ARG A 16 -10.53 42.61 27.05
N HIS A 17 -11.16 41.58 26.51
CA HIS A 17 -12.62 41.53 26.41
C HIS A 17 -13.10 40.38 27.30
N LEU A 18 -13.73 40.74 28.42
CA LEU A 18 -14.56 39.85 29.21
C LEU A 18 -15.98 39.98 28.66
N SER A 19 -16.58 38.86 28.24
CA SER A 19 -18.02 38.63 28.27
C SER A 19 -18.28 37.15 28.42
N SER A 20 -19.14 36.85 29.39
CA SER A 20 -19.56 35.55 29.90
C SER A 20 -20.69 34.89 29.09
N SER A 21 -20.75 33.56 29.21
CA SER A 21 -21.89 32.63 29.08
C SER A 21 -22.69 32.59 27.77
N THR A 22 -22.73 31.41 27.14
CA THR A 22 -23.93 30.56 27.05
C THR A 22 -23.62 29.24 26.33
N THR A 23 -24.27 28.20 26.82
CA THR A 23 -24.38 26.84 26.28
C THR A 23 -24.82 26.81 24.82
N HIS A 24 -24.23 25.95 23.98
CA HIS A 24 -24.93 24.98 23.11
C HIS A 24 -23.95 24.14 22.26
N SER A 25 -24.23 22.84 22.26
CA SER A 25 -23.70 21.81 21.36
C SER A 25 -23.83 22.23 19.89
N ARG A 26 -22.76 22.10 19.09
CA ARG A 26 -22.84 21.96 17.63
C ARG A 26 -21.59 21.24 17.08
N SER A 27 -21.87 20.13 16.42
CA SER A 27 -21.00 19.30 15.58
C SER A 27 -20.44 20.07 14.37
N PRO A 28 -19.31 19.60 13.78
CA PRO A 28 -18.71 20.24 12.61
C PRO A 28 -19.50 19.93 11.31
N PRO A 29 -19.57 20.87 10.34
CA PRO A 29 -20.28 20.66 9.10
C PRO A 29 -19.50 19.80 8.10
N SER A 30 -20.22 18.83 7.54
CA SER A 30 -19.84 17.99 6.40
C SER A 30 -19.83 18.79 5.10
N SER A 31 -18.85 18.49 4.25
CA SER A 31 -18.64 18.97 2.88
C SER A 31 -19.83 18.69 1.94
N PRO A 32 -20.01 19.46 0.86
CA PRO A 32 -21.06 19.23 -0.14
C PRO A 32 -20.66 18.19 -1.22
N PRO A 33 -21.63 17.50 -1.86
CA PRO A 33 -21.38 16.51 -2.91
C PRO A 33 -21.27 17.16 -4.31
N PRO A 34 -20.60 16.50 -5.28
CA PRO A 34 -20.59 16.95 -6.67
C PRO A 34 -21.93 16.67 -7.37
N THR A 35 -22.40 17.68 -8.10
CA THR A 35 -23.55 17.68 -9.00
C THR A 35 -23.38 16.66 -10.13
N GLY A 36 -24.31 15.71 -10.22
CA GLY A 36 -24.55 14.92 -11.42
C GLY A 36 -25.30 15.75 -12.46
N ILE A 37 -24.81 15.73 -13.70
CA ILE A 37 -25.50 16.28 -14.86
C ILE A 37 -25.66 15.13 -15.84
N SER A 38 -26.86 14.58 -15.87
CA SER A 38 -27.36 13.66 -16.88
C SER A 38 -28.55 14.36 -17.53
N GLY A 39 -28.55 14.48 -18.86
CA GLY A 39 -29.68 15.10 -19.55
C GLY A 39 -29.41 15.65 -20.95
N MET A 40 -29.42 14.74 -21.92
CA MET A 40 -30.10 14.83 -23.23
C MET A 40 -29.80 15.97 -24.22
N MET A 41 -29.38 15.50 -25.41
CA MET A 41 -29.90 15.78 -26.75
C MET A 41 -30.02 17.24 -27.24
N GLN A 42 -29.48 17.52 -28.42
CA GLN A 42 -30.25 17.68 -29.68
C GLN A 42 -29.52 18.51 -30.76
N HIS A 43 -29.69 18.06 -32.01
CA HIS A 43 -29.70 18.79 -33.30
C HIS A 43 -28.40 19.19 -34.04
N SER A 44 -28.12 18.42 -35.09
CA SER A 44 -28.24 18.80 -36.51
C SER A 44 -27.70 20.13 -37.04
N ALA A 45 -26.82 19.98 -38.04
CA ALA A 45 -26.71 20.71 -39.30
C ALA A 45 -26.19 22.16 -39.31
N THR A 46 -25.08 22.40 -40.01
CA THR A 46 -25.01 23.03 -41.35
C THR A 46 -23.57 23.45 -41.69
N SER A 47 -23.07 22.99 -42.84
CA SER A 47 -22.01 23.68 -43.60
C SER A 47 -22.60 24.93 -44.29
N PRO A 48 -21.80 25.92 -44.75
CA PRO A 48 -21.16 25.77 -46.07
C PRO A 48 -19.77 26.45 -46.25
N LEU A 49 -19.04 25.91 -47.24
CA LEU A 49 -18.21 26.56 -48.27
C LEU A 49 -17.87 28.07 -48.13
N ALA A 50 -16.58 28.43 -48.29
CA ALA A 50 -16.03 29.00 -49.53
C ALA A 50 -14.68 29.75 -49.34
N ALA A 51 -13.73 29.41 -50.23
CA ALA A 51 -12.75 30.25 -50.94
C ALA A 51 -11.80 31.18 -50.17
N SER A 52 -10.48 30.98 -50.36
CA SER A 52 -9.67 31.90 -51.17
C SER A 52 -8.34 31.26 -51.55
N PHE A 53 -8.03 31.30 -52.83
CA PHE A 53 -6.68 31.23 -53.39
C PHE A 53 -5.85 32.42 -52.90
N ASP A 54 -4.55 32.23 -52.68
CA ASP A 54 -3.55 33.13 -53.27
C ASP A 54 -2.22 32.38 -53.47
N ASP A 55 -1.60 32.74 -54.57
CA ASP A 55 -0.44 32.13 -55.24
C ASP A 55 0.76 33.09 -55.09
N VAL A 56 1.90 32.73 -55.71
CA VAL A 56 3.11 33.55 -55.97
C VAL A 56 4.32 33.30 -55.06
N ASP A 57 5.12 32.33 -55.51
CA ASP A 57 6.52 32.40 -56.00
C ASP A 57 7.73 32.88 -55.15
N ASP A 58 8.79 32.08 -55.38
CA ASP A 58 10.22 32.38 -55.52
C ASP A 58 11.05 32.87 -54.32
N GLU A 59 12.03 32.05 -53.90
CA GLU A 59 13.44 32.27 -54.29
C GLU A 59 14.37 31.19 -53.70
N ALA A 60 15.45 30.98 -54.42
CA ALA A 60 16.42 29.92 -54.27
C ALA A 60 17.37 30.12 -53.09
N SER A 61 17.85 29.03 -52.49
CA SER A 61 19.18 28.99 -51.88
C SER A 61 19.68 27.55 -51.76
N ALA A 62 20.45 27.16 -52.78
CA ALA A 62 21.37 26.03 -52.73
C ALA A 62 22.48 26.32 -51.71
N SER A 63 22.71 25.40 -50.77
CA SER A 63 23.95 25.32 -50.01
C SER A 63 24.23 23.88 -49.59
N SER A 64 25.06 23.25 -50.41
CA SER A 64 25.94 22.11 -50.13
C SER A 64 26.20 21.82 -48.64
N ARG A 65 25.83 20.62 -48.17
CA ARG A 65 26.54 20.00 -47.05
C ARG A 65 26.83 18.53 -47.32
N LYS A 66 28.13 18.26 -47.27
CA LYS A 66 28.81 17.01 -47.59
C LYS A 66 28.40 15.86 -46.67
N GLN A 67 28.22 14.71 -47.29
CA GLN A 67 28.75 13.40 -46.89
C GLN A 67 29.20 13.26 -45.44
N GLN A 68 28.43 12.49 -44.66
CA GLN A 68 28.95 11.77 -43.51
C GLN A 68 28.49 10.31 -43.62
N ARG A 69 29.37 9.51 -44.22
CA ARG A 69 29.41 8.05 -44.07
C ARG A 69 29.85 7.73 -42.64
N GLN A 70 29.49 6.51 -42.18
CA GLN A 70 29.91 5.79 -40.95
C GLN A 70 28.75 5.65 -39.96
N HIS A 71 28.37 4.48 -39.42
CA HIS A 71 28.92 3.12 -39.47
C HIS A 71 27.73 2.15 -39.24
N VAL A 72 27.54 1.19 -40.16
CA VAL A 72 26.64 0.05 -39.95
C VAL A 72 27.38 -0.93 -39.04
N PHE A 73 26.87 -1.15 -37.84
CA PHE A 73 27.36 -2.16 -36.91
C PHE A 73 26.74 -3.50 -37.32
N VAL A 74 27.47 -4.28 -38.12
CA VAL A 74 27.12 -5.67 -38.46
C VAL A 74 27.43 -6.51 -37.23
N VAL A 75 26.40 -6.87 -36.48
CA VAL A 75 26.47 -7.96 -35.50
C VAL A 75 26.44 -9.28 -36.30
N PRO A 76 27.39 -10.21 -36.12
CA PRO A 76 27.30 -11.52 -36.75
C PRO A 76 26.18 -12.32 -36.07
N HIS A 77 25.05 -12.50 -36.75
CA HIS A 77 24.13 -13.56 -36.38
C HIS A 77 24.73 -14.90 -36.85
N GLU A 78 25.13 -15.72 -35.88
CA GLU A 78 25.37 -17.15 -36.10
C GLU A 78 24.14 -17.75 -36.78
N GLN A 79 24.37 -18.30 -37.97
CA GLN A 79 23.41 -19.10 -38.71
C GLN A 79 23.08 -20.35 -37.88
N GLN A 80 21.97 -20.31 -37.14
CA GLN A 80 21.32 -21.54 -36.70
C GLN A 80 20.86 -22.29 -37.95
N THR A 81 21.56 -23.39 -38.23
CA THR A 81 21.18 -24.33 -39.28
C THR A 81 19.78 -24.86 -38.98
N ARG A 82 18.80 -24.52 -39.82
CA ARG A 82 17.46 -25.11 -39.77
C ARG A 82 17.58 -26.64 -39.75
N PRO A 83 16.94 -27.35 -38.81
CA PRO A 83 17.03 -28.80 -38.74
C PRO A 83 16.47 -29.40 -40.03
N LYS A 84 17.17 -30.41 -40.57
CA LYS A 84 16.74 -31.13 -41.77
C LYS A 84 15.36 -31.75 -41.51
N PRO A 85 14.40 -31.65 -42.45
CA PRO A 85 13.07 -32.22 -42.26
C PRO A 85 13.19 -33.74 -42.09
N ILE A 86 12.67 -34.24 -40.97
CA ILE A 86 12.64 -35.66 -40.64
C ILE A 86 11.69 -36.36 -41.62
N ASP A 87 12.09 -37.51 -42.17
CA ASP A 87 11.22 -38.34 -43.02
C ASP A 87 9.90 -38.63 -42.26
N PRO A 88 8.72 -38.34 -42.85
CA PRO A 88 7.44 -38.52 -42.17
C PRO A 88 7.21 -39.94 -41.64
N ARG A 89 7.79 -40.96 -42.30
CA ARG A 89 7.71 -42.35 -41.80
C ARG A 89 8.48 -42.53 -40.50
N LEU A 90 9.69 -41.98 -40.42
CA LEU A 90 10.54 -42.06 -39.23
C LEU A 90 9.99 -41.20 -38.09
N ALA A 91 9.36 -40.06 -38.39
CA ALA A 91 8.67 -39.25 -37.41
C ALA A 91 7.46 -39.99 -36.79
N LEU A 92 6.69 -40.72 -37.61
CA LEU A 92 5.59 -41.54 -37.12
C LEU A 92 6.08 -42.74 -36.29
N GLU A 93 7.13 -43.43 -36.72
CA GLU A 93 7.73 -44.52 -35.94
C GLU A 93 8.26 -44.04 -34.59
N LEU A 94 8.96 -42.90 -34.55
CA LEU A 94 9.41 -42.29 -33.29
C LEU A 94 8.23 -41.90 -32.40
N ARG A 95 7.17 -41.34 -32.97
CA ARG A 95 5.97 -40.97 -32.20
C ARG A 95 5.24 -42.18 -31.67
N VAL A 96 5.11 -43.26 -32.45
CA VAL A 96 4.54 -44.53 -32.00
C VAL A 96 5.40 -45.15 -30.91
N ARG A 97 6.72 -45.18 -31.07
CA ARG A 97 7.65 -45.70 -30.06
C ARG A 97 7.67 -44.85 -28.78
N TRP A 98 7.44 -43.54 -28.91
CA TRP A 98 7.28 -42.63 -27.76
C TRP A 98 5.96 -42.86 -27.05
N LEU A 99 4.87 -43.06 -27.80
CA LEU A 99 3.57 -43.45 -27.25
C LEU A 99 3.64 -44.82 -26.57
N GLU A 100 4.34 -45.79 -27.14
CA GLU A 100 4.61 -47.08 -26.50
C GLU A 100 5.45 -46.91 -25.23
N ALA A 101 6.49 -46.08 -25.24
CA ALA A 101 7.29 -45.78 -24.05
C ALA A 101 6.49 -45.08 -22.95
N ILE A 102 5.51 -44.25 -23.31
CA ILE A 102 4.60 -43.61 -22.34
C ILE A 102 3.58 -44.61 -21.81
N VAL A 103 3.03 -45.48 -22.67
CA VAL A 103 1.98 -46.43 -22.31
C VAL A 103 2.51 -47.61 -21.49
N TYR A 104 3.67 -48.15 -21.89
CA TYR A 104 4.30 -49.32 -21.24
C TYR A 104 5.39 -48.94 -20.23
N GLY A 105 5.77 -47.67 -20.16
CA GLY A 105 6.96 -47.21 -19.45
C GLY A 105 8.23 -47.60 -20.22
N ALA A 106 9.26 -46.74 -20.20
CA ALA A 106 10.56 -47.09 -20.77
C ALA A 106 11.18 -48.24 -19.95
N LYS A 107 10.90 -49.48 -20.34
CA LYS A 107 11.48 -50.69 -19.76
C LYS A 107 12.95 -50.73 -20.15
N HIS A 108 13.79 -50.03 -19.39
CA HIS A 108 15.22 -50.00 -19.58
C HIS A 108 15.78 -51.37 -19.17
N GLU A 109 15.82 -52.33 -20.10
CA GLU A 109 16.55 -53.60 -19.96
C GLU A 109 18.07 -53.39 -19.93
N ALA A 110 18.58 -52.55 -19.03
CA ALA A 110 20.02 -52.34 -18.85
C ALA A 110 20.50 -52.41 -17.39
N GLY A 111 19.68 -52.91 -16.46
CA GLY A 111 20.00 -52.89 -15.02
C GLY A 111 20.00 -54.23 -14.28
N ALA A 112 19.78 -55.37 -14.96
CA ALA A 112 19.56 -56.66 -14.29
C ALA A 112 20.66 -57.71 -14.55
N ALA A 113 21.90 -57.27 -14.75
CA ALA A 113 23.05 -58.17 -14.87
C ALA A 113 24.24 -57.60 -14.09
N LEU A 114 24.18 -57.64 -12.75
CA LEU A 114 25.33 -57.65 -11.85
C LEU A 114 24.84 -57.98 -10.43
N GLN A 115 24.46 -59.24 -10.24
CA GLN A 115 24.29 -59.83 -8.92
C GLN A 115 25.67 -60.28 -8.43
N GLY A 116 26.22 -59.57 -7.45
CA GLY A 116 27.49 -59.91 -6.80
C GLY A 116 27.47 -59.52 -5.33
N GLN A 117 27.00 -60.45 -4.50
CA GLN A 117 27.20 -60.62 -3.06
C GLN A 117 27.90 -59.48 -2.26
N ARG A 118 27.25 -59.01 -1.19
CA ARG A 118 27.70 -59.33 0.19
C ARG A 118 26.70 -58.90 1.27
N THR A 119 26.64 -59.75 2.28
CA THR A 119 25.85 -59.78 3.51
C THR A 119 26.17 -58.66 4.50
N ARG A 120 25.17 -58.10 5.22
CA ARG A 120 25.03 -58.06 6.71
C ARG A 120 23.88 -57.13 7.21
N PRO A 121 23.46 -57.23 8.50
CA PRO A 121 22.06 -57.07 8.93
C PRO A 121 21.67 -55.67 9.44
N ALA A 122 20.35 -55.49 9.61
CA ALA A 122 19.62 -54.29 10.05
C ALA A 122 19.98 -53.74 11.44
N PRO A 123 19.55 -52.50 11.76
CA PRO A 123 18.39 -52.33 12.66
C PRO A 123 17.41 -51.19 12.24
N PRO A 124 16.28 -50.99 12.95
CA PRO A 124 15.01 -50.56 12.35
C PRO A 124 14.75 -49.05 12.52
N ALA A 125 14.16 -48.42 11.49
CA ALA A 125 13.54 -47.10 11.64
C ALA A 125 12.18 -47.06 10.93
N LYS A 126 11.15 -46.83 11.75
CA LYS A 126 9.78 -46.50 11.36
C LYS A 126 9.77 -45.19 10.56
N GLY A 127 9.07 -45.17 9.44
CA GLY A 127 8.88 -43.97 8.63
C GLY A 127 8.38 -44.33 7.24
N LYS A 128 7.19 -44.92 7.18
CA LYS A 128 6.57 -45.41 5.94
C LYS A 128 5.97 -44.24 5.15
N GLN A 129 6.81 -43.41 4.54
CA GLN A 129 6.44 -42.71 3.31
C GLN A 129 6.89 -43.57 2.14
N ARG A 130 5.90 -44.18 1.50
CA ARG A 130 6.07 -45.03 0.33
C ARG A 130 6.07 -44.11 -0.89
N ASP A 131 7.27 -43.76 -1.37
CA ASP A 131 7.43 -43.20 -2.71
C ASP A 131 6.91 -44.21 -3.74
N PRO A 132 6.24 -43.74 -4.82
CA PRO A 132 5.66 -44.61 -5.83
C PRO A 132 6.74 -45.03 -6.83
N SER A 133 7.69 -45.86 -6.42
CA SER A 133 8.45 -46.65 -7.39
C SER A 133 7.48 -47.65 -7.99
N VAL A 134 7.05 -47.37 -9.22
CA VAL A 134 6.21 -48.22 -10.06
C VAL A 134 6.78 -49.63 -10.00
N LYS A 135 6.04 -50.54 -9.35
CA LYS A 135 6.40 -51.95 -9.36
C LYS A 135 6.16 -52.46 -10.76
N ASP A 136 7.17 -53.11 -11.34
CA ASP A 136 7.09 -53.79 -12.63
C ASP A 136 5.81 -54.66 -12.68
N GLY A 137 4.80 -54.18 -13.42
CA GLY A 137 3.52 -54.87 -13.62
C GLY A 137 2.25 -54.14 -13.19
N GLU A 138 2.32 -52.95 -12.58
CA GLU A 138 1.14 -52.09 -12.43
C GLU A 138 0.83 -51.43 -13.79
N THR A 139 -0.18 -51.96 -14.48
CA THR A 139 -0.65 -51.41 -15.77
C THR A 139 -1.04 -49.94 -15.60
N LEU A 140 -0.75 -49.10 -16.60
CA LEU A 140 -1.08 -47.67 -16.61
C LEU A 140 -2.55 -47.40 -16.26
N ILE A 141 -3.42 -48.35 -16.59
CA ILE A 141 -4.83 -48.36 -16.21
C ILE A 141 -5.01 -48.30 -14.69
N ARG A 142 -4.32 -49.14 -13.91
CA ARG A 142 -4.41 -49.13 -12.44
C ARG A 142 -3.80 -47.88 -11.83
N LEU A 143 -2.75 -47.34 -12.44
CA LEU A 143 -2.16 -46.08 -12.00
C LEU A 143 -3.10 -44.91 -12.28
N ALA A 144 -3.71 -44.87 -13.47
CA ALA A 144 -4.72 -43.89 -13.84
C ALA A 144 -5.95 -43.99 -12.92
N GLU A 145 -6.43 -45.20 -12.60
CA GLU A 145 -7.53 -45.42 -11.63
C GLU A 145 -7.15 -44.93 -10.21
N ASN A 146 -5.90 -45.13 -9.79
CA ASN A 146 -5.41 -44.66 -8.48
C ASN A 146 -5.26 -43.13 -8.45
N VAL A 147 -4.74 -42.53 -9.53
CA VAL A 147 -4.67 -41.08 -9.67
C VAL A 147 -6.07 -40.48 -9.76
N GLN A 148 -6.97 -41.08 -10.52
CA GLN A 148 -8.36 -40.65 -10.66
C GLN A 148 -9.08 -40.73 -9.33
N SER A 149 -8.99 -41.84 -8.59
CA SER A 149 -9.63 -41.97 -7.26
C SER A 149 -9.06 -40.97 -6.25
N ARG A 150 -7.75 -40.69 -6.27
CA ARG A 150 -7.15 -39.65 -5.44
C ARG A 150 -7.61 -38.25 -5.85
N LEU A 151 -7.67 -37.98 -7.14
CA LEU A 151 -8.13 -36.70 -7.68
C LEU A 151 -9.60 -36.47 -7.32
N SER A 152 -10.47 -37.47 -7.54
CA SER A 152 -11.87 -37.44 -7.13
C SER A 152 -12.01 -37.20 -5.62
N ALA A 153 -11.24 -37.87 -4.78
CA ALA A 153 -11.25 -37.64 -3.33
C ALA A 153 -10.85 -36.19 -2.96
N THR A 154 -9.83 -35.64 -3.62
CA THR A 154 -9.43 -34.23 -3.39
C THR A 154 -10.45 -33.23 -3.93
N VAL A 155 -11.11 -33.53 -5.05
CA VAL A 155 -12.12 -32.67 -5.67
C VAL A 155 -13.41 -32.68 -4.86
N GLU A 156 -13.82 -33.84 -4.31
CA GLU A 156 -14.95 -33.94 -3.40
C GLU A 156 -14.71 -33.17 -2.10
N SER A 157 -13.47 -33.09 -1.63
CA SER A 157 -13.11 -32.31 -0.44
C SER A 157 -13.11 -30.78 -0.67
N ASN A 158 -13.14 -30.32 -1.93
CA ASN A 158 -13.05 -28.90 -2.27
C ASN A 158 -14.15 -28.49 -3.27
N GLU A 159 -15.16 -27.78 -2.77
CA GLU A 159 -16.30 -27.32 -3.59
C GLU A 159 -15.91 -26.41 -4.76
N GLY A 160 -14.83 -25.63 -4.63
CA GLY A 160 -14.35 -24.74 -5.69
C GLY A 160 -13.78 -25.52 -6.87
N LEU A 161 -12.99 -26.57 -6.59
CA LEU A 161 -12.47 -27.48 -7.62
C LEU A 161 -13.58 -28.29 -8.26
N ARG A 162 -14.59 -28.72 -7.48
CA ARG A 162 -15.77 -29.42 -8.03
C ARG A 162 -16.51 -28.56 -9.05
N LYS A 163 -16.87 -27.32 -8.68
CA LYS A 163 -17.53 -26.37 -9.59
C LYS A 163 -16.70 -26.08 -10.84
N PHE A 164 -15.38 -25.97 -10.68
CA PHE A 164 -14.47 -25.78 -11.80
C PHE A 164 -14.39 -27.01 -12.72
N MET A 165 -14.35 -28.23 -12.17
CA MET A 165 -14.37 -29.46 -12.98
C MET A 165 -15.69 -29.65 -13.71
N ASP A 166 -16.82 -29.28 -13.10
CA ASP A 166 -18.15 -29.31 -13.75
C ASP A 166 -18.21 -28.36 -14.97
N HIS A 167 -17.43 -27.28 -14.96
CA HIS A 167 -17.32 -26.30 -16.04
C HIS A 167 -15.96 -26.35 -16.75
N TYR A 168 -15.23 -27.47 -16.66
CA TYR A 168 -13.86 -27.56 -17.14
C TYR A 168 -13.76 -27.23 -18.62
N ASP A 169 -14.66 -27.79 -19.44
CA ASP A 169 -14.67 -27.57 -20.89
C ASP A 169 -14.95 -26.11 -21.27
N GLN A 170 -15.68 -25.37 -20.43
CA GLN A 170 -15.97 -23.96 -20.63
C GLN A 170 -14.76 -23.08 -20.28
N HIS A 171 -13.97 -23.49 -19.29
CA HIS A 171 -12.79 -22.76 -18.84
C HIS A 171 -11.47 -23.31 -19.40
N ALA A 172 -11.50 -24.37 -20.20
CA ALA A 172 -10.33 -25.01 -20.79
C ALA A 172 -9.48 -24.01 -21.62
N GLN A 173 -10.13 -23.03 -22.24
CA GLN A 173 -9.47 -21.97 -23.01
C GLN A 173 -8.58 -21.06 -22.15
N TYR A 174 -8.89 -20.89 -20.86
CA TYR A 174 -8.08 -20.11 -19.93
C TYR A 174 -6.94 -20.93 -19.29
N LEU A 175 -7.04 -22.26 -19.32
CA LEU A 175 -6.05 -23.18 -18.76
C LEU A 175 -4.99 -23.59 -19.76
N SER A 176 -5.32 -23.56 -21.06
CA SER A 176 -4.34 -23.61 -22.12
C SER A 176 -3.75 -22.20 -22.28
N PRO A 177 -2.56 -21.91 -21.75
CA PRO A 177 -2.00 -20.59 -21.90
C PRO A 177 -1.65 -20.43 -23.38
N ALA A 178 -2.44 -19.64 -24.12
CA ALA A 178 -2.10 -19.27 -25.49
C ALA A 178 -0.68 -18.70 -25.54
N PHE A 179 -0.27 -17.96 -24.51
CA PHE A 179 1.10 -17.47 -24.29
C PHE A 179 2.19 -18.56 -24.36
N ALA A 180 1.94 -19.78 -23.85
CA ALA A 180 2.92 -20.87 -23.88
C ALA A 180 2.98 -21.59 -25.24
N LEU A 181 1.88 -21.56 -26.02
CA LEU A 181 1.82 -22.09 -27.39
C LEU A 181 2.37 -21.11 -28.43
N THR A 182 2.29 -19.80 -28.17
CA THR A 182 2.86 -18.75 -29.05
C THR A 182 4.38 -18.84 -29.18
N GLY A 183 5.08 -19.49 -28.24
CA GLY A 183 6.52 -19.70 -28.31
C GLY A 183 6.98 -20.96 -29.05
N ILE A 184 6.09 -21.95 -29.26
CA ILE A 184 6.48 -23.28 -29.79
C ILE A 184 6.05 -23.46 -31.25
N ILE A 185 5.04 -22.71 -31.72
CA ILE A 185 4.69 -22.60 -33.15
C ILE A 185 5.24 -21.28 -33.74
N ALA A 186 6.35 -20.78 -33.18
CA ALA A 186 7.10 -19.67 -33.73
C ALA A 186 8.17 -20.20 -34.69
N ASP A 187 7.75 -20.74 -35.83
CA ASP A 187 8.61 -20.72 -37.01
C ASP A 187 8.50 -19.31 -37.64
N GLU A 188 9.55 -18.53 -37.40
CA GLU A 188 10.16 -17.55 -38.31
C GLU A 188 9.55 -16.17 -38.63
N GLU A 189 8.39 -15.72 -38.17
CA GLU A 189 7.97 -14.33 -38.47
C GLU A 189 7.30 -13.60 -37.30
N ALA A 190 8.17 -12.98 -36.48
CA ALA A 190 7.98 -11.76 -35.68
C ALA A 190 6.93 -11.75 -34.52
N PRO A 191 7.22 -11.03 -33.41
CA PRO A 191 6.25 -10.75 -32.35
C PRO A 191 5.10 -9.79 -32.78
N SER A 192 4.93 -9.57 -34.08
CA SER A 192 3.92 -8.70 -34.67
C SER A 192 2.62 -9.41 -35.05
N SER A 193 2.49 -10.73 -34.89
CA SER A 193 1.34 -11.48 -35.45
C SER A 193 -0.01 -11.25 -34.75
N SER A 194 -0.07 -10.60 -33.59
CA SER A 194 -1.35 -10.14 -33.01
C SER A 194 -1.89 -8.86 -33.68
N TYR A 195 -1.01 -8.01 -34.21
CA TYR A 195 -1.37 -6.78 -34.93
C TYR A 195 -1.34 -6.96 -36.45
N SER A 196 -0.53 -7.89 -36.97
CA SER A 196 -0.36 -8.13 -38.41
C SER A 196 -1.60 -8.75 -39.08
N GLY A 197 -2.51 -9.33 -38.30
CA GLY A 197 -3.79 -9.84 -38.78
C GLY A 197 -4.96 -8.86 -38.61
N MET A 198 -4.73 -7.71 -37.98
CA MET A 198 -5.74 -6.67 -37.85
C MET A 198 -5.84 -5.90 -39.17
N THR A 199 -7.07 -5.69 -39.62
CA THR A 199 -7.33 -4.79 -40.75
C THR A 199 -6.92 -3.37 -40.37
N ALA A 200 -6.57 -2.53 -41.35
CA ALA A 200 -6.19 -1.14 -41.08
C ALA A 200 -7.29 -0.38 -40.33
N GLU A 201 -8.57 -0.73 -40.56
CA GLU A 201 -9.72 -0.18 -39.85
C GLU A 201 -9.78 -0.62 -38.38
N GLU A 202 -9.40 -1.86 -38.05
CA GLU A 202 -9.30 -2.35 -36.68
C GLU A 202 -8.12 -1.74 -35.93
N ILE A 203 -7.01 -1.47 -36.62
CA ILE A 203 -5.86 -0.77 -36.05
C ILE A 203 -6.22 0.68 -35.76
N ASP A 204 -6.91 1.36 -36.68
CA ASP A 204 -7.39 2.72 -36.45
C ASP A 204 -8.40 2.76 -35.30
N ALA A 205 -9.34 1.80 -35.23
CA ALA A 205 -10.26 1.67 -34.11
C ALA A 205 -9.52 1.45 -32.78
N PHE A 206 -8.53 0.55 -32.75
CA PHE A 206 -7.70 0.30 -31.57
C PHE A 206 -6.88 1.52 -31.17
N LEU A 207 -6.32 2.27 -32.13
CA LEU A 207 -5.61 3.51 -31.86
C LEU A 207 -6.53 4.59 -31.31
N THR A 208 -7.78 4.68 -31.78
CA THR A 208 -8.77 5.61 -31.20
C THR A 208 -9.21 5.19 -29.80
N GLU A 209 -9.25 3.89 -29.50
CA GLU A 209 -9.53 3.37 -28.15
C GLU A 209 -8.35 3.63 -27.19
N MET A 210 -7.12 3.51 -27.68
CA MET A 210 -5.89 3.73 -26.92
C MET A 210 -5.48 5.20 -26.81
N GLU A 211 -5.98 6.07 -27.69
CA GLU A 211 -5.71 7.52 -27.67
C GLU A 211 -5.90 8.18 -26.30
N PRO A 212 -7.02 7.96 -25.55
CA PRO A 212 -7.18 8.52 -24.21
C PRO A 212 -6.08 8.06 -23.24
N ASP A 213 -5.66 6.79 -23.32
CA ASP A 213 -4.62 6.22 -22.45
C ASP A 213 -3.23 6.78 -22.79
N ILE A 214 -2.91 6.93 -24.08
CA ILE A 214 -1.68 7.57 -24.53
C ILE A 214 -1.63 9.03 -24.07
N ARG A 215 -2.74 9.77 -24.21
CA ARG A 215 -2.83 11.16 -23.73
C ARG A 215 -2.76 11.26 -22.21
N ALA A 216 -3.29 10.28 -21.48
CA ALA A 216 -3.17 10.22 -20.03
C ALA A 216 -1.71 9.97 -19.62
N ALA A 217 -1.05 8.99 -20.23
CA ALA A 217 0.36 8.70 -19.98
C ALA A 217 1.27 9.90 -20.29
N ASP A 218 1.01 10.64 -21.38
CA ASP A 218 1.76 11.87 -21.70
C ASP A 218 1.57 12.98 -20.66
N ARG A 219 0.36 13.13 -20.10
CA ARG A 219 0.10 14.06 -18.99
C ARG A 219 0.86 13.63 -17.74
N ASP A 220 0.82 12.34 -17.41
CA ASP A 220 1.51 11.79 -16.24
C ASP A 220 3.03 11.94 -16.39
N MET A 221 3.58 11.68 -17.57
CA MET A 221 5.00 11.90 -17.87
C MET A 221 5.38 13.38 -17.75
N SER A 222 4.54 14.28 -18.24
CA SER A 222 4.73 15.73 -18.11
C SER A 222 4.65 16.18 -16.64
N GLU A 223 3.75 15.59 -15.85
CA GLU A 223 3.64 15.84 -14.41
C GLU A 223 4.88 15.34 -13.67
N ILE A 224 5.34 14.13 -13.96
CA ILE A 224 6.57 13.56 -13.40
C ILE A 224 7.75 14.47 -13.73
N GLU A 225 7.89 14.92 -14.98
CA GLU A 225 8.93 15.88 -15.35
C GLU A 225 8.81 17.20 -14.57
N ALA A 226 7.59 17.71 -14.37
CA ALA A 226 7.37 18.92 -13.58
C ALA A 226 7.76 18.70 -12.10
N LEU A 227 7.46 17.54 -11.52
CA LEU A 227 7.85 17.17 -10.15
C LEU A 227 9.36 16.98 -10.01
N VAL A 228 10.02 16.42 -11.02
CA VAL A 228 11.48 16.30 -11.10
C VAL A 228 12.12 17.68 -11.21
N LYS A 229 11.63 18.56 -12.10
CA LYS A 229 12.10 19.95 -12.23
C LYS A 229 11.90 20.76 -10.94
N LYS A 230 10.80 20.52 -10.22
CA LYS A 230 10.54 21.11 -8.89
C LYS A 230 11.42 20.52 -7.78
N GLY A 231 12.19 19.46 -8.06
CA GLY A 231 13.05 18.80 -7.09
C GLY A 231 12.28 18.08 -5.98
N VAL A 232 11.02 17.71 -6.22
CA VAL A 232 10.15 16.99 -5.26
C VAL A 232 10.61 15.54 -5.10
N THR A 233 11.24 14.97 -6.13
CA THR A 233 11.98 13.71 -6.04
C THR A 233 13.25 13.93 -5.22
N GLY A 234 13.11 14.01 -3.90
CA GLY A 234 14.19 14.17 -2.91
C GLY A 234 15.22 13.04 -2.90
N ALA A 235 15.22 12.16 -3.90
CA ALA A 235 16.18 11.07 -4.10
C ALA A 235 17.65 11.54 -4.12
N GLY A 236 17.93 12.82 -4.39
CA GLY A 236 19.27 13.40 -4.35
C GLY A 236 19.70 14.07 -3.04
N ARG A 237 18.76 14.35 -2.11
CA ARG A 237 19.06 15.07 -0.83
C ARG A 237 19.15 14.16 0.38
N LEU A 238 19.03 12.85 0.20
CA LEU A 238 19.25 11.86 1.25
C LEU A 238 20.60 12.04 2.00
N PRO A 239 21.74 12.31 1.34
CA PRO A 239 23.01 12.53 2.05
C PRO A 239 22.99 13.78 2.94
N ASP A 240 22.23 14.83 2.57
CA ASP A 240 22.11 16.04 3.40
C ASP A 240 21.40 15.74 4.72
N HIS A 241 20.47 14.79 4.73
CA HIS A 241 19.73 14.38 5.93
C HIS A 241 20.56 13.55 6.91
N GLU A 242 21.65 12.92 6.47
CA GLU A 242 22.55 12.19 7.36
C GLU A 242 23.27 13.11 8.34
N ASN A 243 23.63 14.31 7.88
CA ASN A 243 24.23 15.36 8.71
C ASN A 243 23.26 15.91 9.78
N LEU A 244 21.94 15.78 9.57
CA LEU A 244 20.93 16.22 10.54
C LEU A 244 20.70 15.22 11.67
N LYS A 245 21.02 13.93 11.49
CA LYS A 245 20.84 12.89 12.52
C LYS A 245 21.45 13.27 13.88
N PRO A 246 22.75 13.66 13.99
CA PRO A 246 23.33 14.01 15.29
C PRO A 246 22.66 15.23 15.93
N ARG A 247 22.19 16.18 15.12
CA ARG A 247 21.47 17.36 15.62
C ARG A 247 20.09 16.98 16.14
N LEU A 248 19.40 16.07 15.46
CA LEU A 248 18.11 15.54 15.88
C LEU A 248 18.26 14.75 17.19
N ASP A 249 19.27 13.88 17.28
CA ASP A 249 19.53 13.10 18.49
C ASP A 249 19.86 13.99 19.69
N ALA A 250 20.69 15.02 19.48
CA ALA A 250 20.97 16.03 20.51
C ALA A 250 19.70 16.79 20.94
N LEU A 251 18.82 17.13 20.00
CA LEU A 251 17.56 17.80 20.29
C LEU A 251 16.60 16.88 21.07
N ILE A 252 16.49 15.61 20.68
CA ILE A 252 15.68 14.62 21.37
C ILE A 252 16.20 14.40 22.80
N ALA A 253 17.51 14.31 22.98
CA ALA A 253 18.13 14.16 24.30
C ALA A 253 17.81 15.37 25.21
N ARG A 254 17.97 16.59 24.69
CA ARG A 254 17.63 17.82 25.42
C ARG A 254 16.13 17.91 25.74
N ASN A 255 15.27 17.56 24.80
CA ASN A 255 13.83 17.58 25.03
C ASN A 255 13.41 16.58 26.11
N ARG A 256 14.05 15.40 26.17
CA ARG A 256 13.81 14.43 27.25
C ARG A 256 14.19 14.99 28.62
N SER A 257 15.36 15.63 28.74
CA SER A 257 15.75 16.27 30.01
C SER A 257 14.79 17.40 30.39
N ASP A 258 14.33 18.19 29.42
CA ASP A 258 13.38 19.27 29.67
C ASP A 258 12.02 18.74 30.13
N LEU A 259 11.53 17.62 29.58
CA LEU A 259 10.31 16.94 30.01
C LEU A 259 10.42 16.39 31.45
N GLU A 260 11.56 15.82 31.82
CA GLU A 260 11.79 15.33 33.19
C GLU A 260 11.79 16.48 34.20
N LEU A 261 12.43 17.60 33.84
CA LEU A 261 12.42 18.81 34.67
C LEU A 261 11.00 19.38 34.79
N ALA A 262 10.26 19.50 33.69
CA ALA A 262 8.88 19.94 33.70
C ALA A 262 8.00 19.07 34.61
N ALA A 263 8.09 17.74 34.48
CA ALA A 263 7.35 16.82 35.33
C ALA A 263 7.72 16.96 36.82
N SER A 264 8.99 17.21 37.15
CA SER A 264 9.42 17.45 38.53
C SER A 264 8.85 18.76 39.10
N LEU A 265 8.79 19.82 38.29
CA LEU A 265 8.22 21.11 38.67
C LEU A 265 6.71 21.03 38.82
N GLU A 266 6.02 20.31 37.93
CA GLU A 266 4.58 20.06 38.03
C GLU A 266 4.23 19.34 39.35
N ARG A 267 4.96 18.28 39.70
CA ARG A 267 4.77 17.58 40.99
C ARG A 267 4.99 18.51 42.18
N ARG A 268 6.01 19.36 42.12
CA ARG A 268 6.30 20.32 43.19
C ARG A 268 5.19 21.36 43.32
N ILE A 269 4.71 21.90 42.20
CA ILE A 269 3.60 22.86 42.18
C ILE A 269 2.32 22.20 42.72
N ALA A 270 2.00 20.99 42.28
CA ALA A 270 0.85 20.23 42.76
C ALA A 270 0.92 20.03 44.29
N THR A 271 2.10 19.70 44.83
CA THR A 271 2.30 19.54 46.28
C THR A 271 2.08 20.86 47.02
N ILE A 272 2.59 21.99 46.49
CA ILE A 272 2.39 23.31 47.09
C ILE A 272 0.91 23.71 47.05
N MET A 273 0.24 23.49 45.92
CA MET A 273 -1.19 23.78 45.78
C MET A 273 -2.02 22.93 46.75
N GLN A 274 -1.70 21.65 46.90
CA GLN A 274 -2.38 20.76 47.84
C GLN A 274 -2.17 21.21 49.29
N ARG A 275 -0.94 21.56 49.68
CA ARG A 275 -0.67 22.11 51.02
C ARG A 275 -1.42 23.42 51.25
N HIS A 276 -1.47 24.29 50.26
CA HIS A 276 -2.22 25.54 50.35
C HIS A 276 -3.72 25.28 50.52
N ALA A 277 -4.30 24.35 49.74
CA ALA A 277 -5.69 23.95 49.89
C ALA A 277 -5.99 23.45 51.30
N THR A 278 -5.18 22.51 51.82
CA THR A 278 -5.35 22.02 53.20
C THR A 278 -5.19 23.11 54.27
N SER A 279 -4.32 24.11 54.02
CA SER A 279 -4.15 25.24 54.94
C SER A 279 -5.34 26.18 54.90
N VAL A 280 -5.95 26.39 53.74
CA VAL A 280 -7.17 27.20 53.58
C VAL A 280 -8.35 26.47 54.24
N ASP A 281 -8.46 25.15 54.07
CA ASP A 281 -9.50 24.34 54.71
C ASP A 281 -9.37 24.44 56.24
N ALA A 282 -8.17 24.24 56.80
CA ALA A 282 -7.94 24.38 58.24
C ALA A 282 -8.20 25.81 58.77
N LEU A 283 -7.87 26.84 57.99
CA LEU A 283 -8.21 28.23 58.35
C LEU A 283 -9.72 28.44 58.32
N SER A 284 -10.43 27.87 57.35
CA SER A 284 -11.89 27.97 57.25
C SER A 284 -12.58 27.27 58.41
N GLU A 285 -12.10 26.08 58.82
CA GLU A 285 -12.58 25.38 60.02
C GLU A 285 -12.34 26.21 61.29
N LEU A 286 -11.17 26.85 61.42
CA LEU A 286 -10.87 27.72 62.56
C LEU A 286 -11.79 28.95 62.60
N PHE A 287 -12.09 29.56 61.45
CA PHE A 287 -13.03 30.68 61.37
C PHE A 287 -14.44 30.28 61.77
N VAL A 288 -14.92 29.10 61.35
CA VAL A 288 -16.22 28.57 61.78
C VAL A 288 -16.23 28.33 63.29
N ALA A 289 -15.19 27.68 63.84
CA ALA A 289 -15.09 27.44 65.29
C ALA A 289 -15.04 28.74 66.11
N TRP A 290 -14.41 29.79 65.57
CA TRP A 290 -14.40 31.11 66.19
C TRP A 290 -15.76 31.80 66.12
N ASP A 291 -16.47 31.72 65.00
CA ASP A 291 -17.82 32.26 64.83
C ASP A 291 -18.83 31.59 65.79
N ASP A 292 -18.74 30.26 65.94
CA ASP A 292 -19.54 29.50 66.91
C ASP A 292 -19.23 29.92 68.35
N ALA A 293 -17.95 30.07 68.70
CA ALA A 293 -17.54 30.50 70.04
C ALA A 293 -17.99 31.94 70.36
N LEU A 294 -17.93 32.85 69.38
CA LEU A 294 -18.45 34.21 69.50
C LEU A 294 -19.97 34.20 69.69
N THR A 295 -20.70 33.43 68.88
CA THR A 295 -22.16 33.28 69.00
C THR A 295 -22.55 32.76 70.38
N VAL A 296 -21.87 31.74 70.91
CA VAL A 296 -22.12 31.22 72.26
C VAL A 296 -21.83 32.27 73.35
N ALA A 297 -20.77 33.06 73.18
CA ALA A 297 -20.45 34.14 74.11
C ALA A 297 -21.51 35.26 74.06
N GLU A 298 -21.97 35.64 72.88
CA GLU A 298 -23.04 36.62 72.66
C GLU A 298 -24.37 36.14 73.27
N ASP A 299 -24.77 34.89 73.04
CA ASP A 299 -25.94 34.28 73.66
C ASP A 299 -25.84 34.24 75.20
N GLY A 300 -24.64 33.98 75.72
CA GLY A 300 -24.37 34.07 77.15
C GLY A 300 -24.58 35.49 77.71
N ILE A 301 -24.08 36.51 77.00
CA ILE A 301 -24.24 37.92 77.38
C ILE A 301 -25.71 38.32 77.33
N THR A 302 -26.43 37.99 76.25
CA THR A 302 -27.85 38.35 76.11
C THR A 302 -28.71 37.68 77.19
N LYS A 303 -28.42 36.43 77.56
CA LYS A 303 -29.09 35.74 78.67
C LYS A 303 -28.83 36.43 80.01
N MET A 304 -27.57 36.76 80.31
CA MET A 304 -27.19 37.47 81.54
C MET A 304 -27.81 38.87 81.60
N GLU A 305 -27.90 39.56 80.47
CA GLU A 305 -28.52 40.88 80.37
C GLU A 305 -30.03 40.81 80.59
N LYS A 306 -30.70 39.80 80.00
CA LYS A 306 -32.12 39.54 80.23
C LYS A 306 -32.42 39.20 81.69
N GLU A 307 -31.63 38.31 82.30
CA GLU A 307 -31.78 37.96 83.72
C GLU A 307 -31.60 39.19 84.62
N LYS A 308 -30.62 40.05 84.32
CA LYS A 308 -30.41 41.32 85.04
C LYS A 308 -31.60 42.27 84.88
N GLN A 309 -32.15 42.40 83.67
CA GLN A 309 -33.35 43.20 83.42
C GLN A 309 -34.57 42.65 84.19
N ASP A 310 -34.76 41.33 84.22
CA ASP A 310 -35.84 40.70 84.97
C ASP A 310 -35.67 40.89 86.48
N ARG A 311 -34.47 40.77 87.03
CA ARG A 311 -34.18 41.08 88.45
C ARG A 311 -34.53 42.52 88.80
N ARG A 312 -34.15 43.48 87.93
CA ARG A 312 -34.54 44.89 88.07
C ARG A 312 -36.05 45.09 88.00
N ARG A 313 -36.73 44.38 87.10
CA ARG A 313 -38.20 44.45 86.97
C ARG A 313 -38.92 43.92 88.21
N ILE A 314 -38.36 42.92 88.87
CA ILE A 314 -38.91 42.33 90.10
C ILE A 314 -38.50 43.14 91.35
N GLY A 315 -37.62 44.15 91.21
CA GLY A 315 -37.19 45.02 92.31
C GLY A 315 -36.20 44.36 93.28
N LEU A 316 -35.45 43.35 92.82
CA LEU A 316 -34.40 42.66 93.59
C LEU A 316 -33.02 43.35 93.50
N GLU A 317 -32.90 44.40 92.67
CA GLU A 317 -31.80 45.36 92.59
C GLU A 317 -32.34 46.78 92.65
#